data_AF-A0A350U8F1-F1
#
_entry.id   AF-A0A350U8F1-F1
#
_cell.length_a   1.000
_cell.length_b   1.000
_cell.length_c   1.000
_cell.angle_alpha   90.00
_cell.angle_beta   90.00
_cell.angle_gamma   90.00
#
_symmetry.space_group_name_H-M   'P 1'
#
loop_
_entity.id
_entity.type
_entity.pdbx_description
1 polymer ?
#
loop_
_entity_poly.entity_id
_entity_poly.type
_entity_poly.pdbx_seq_one_letter_code
_entity_poly.pdbx_strand_id
1 'polypeptide(L)'
;MKTEEEKEIIRQWLSVEVNYEKTKKLGGKFVAIFSDNDEFVPFEENSKIYKKKLGAKIVLEHGKGHFDDDREIKELPSVLSAILGISE
;
A
#
# COMPACT_ATOMS: atom_id res chain seq x y z
N MET A 1 -12.93 -9.08 2.10
CA MET A 1 -12.84 -10.56 2.03
C MET A 1 -14.24 -11.11 1.91
N LYS A 2 -14.45 -12.04 0.99
CA LYS A 2 -15.74 -12.55 0.53
C LYS A 2 -16.00 -13.98 1.02
N THR A 3 -14.98 -14.79 1.32
CA THR A 3 -15.14 -16.17 1.84
C THR A 3 -14.34 -16.47 3.11
N GLU A 4 -14.69 -17.54 3.83
CA GLU A 4 -13.92 -18.02 5.00
C GLU A 4 -12.55 -18.58 4.60
N GLU A 5 -12.46 -19.17 3.40
CA GLU A 5 -11.20 -19.64 2.83
C GLU A 5 -10.23 -18.47 2.57
N GLU A 6 -10.72 -17.37 1.97
CA GLU A 6 -9.93 -16.16 1.78
C GLU A 6 -9.46 -15.57 3.11
N LYS A 7 -10.31 -15.59 4.14
CA LYS A 7 -9.94 -15.12 5.49
C LYS A 7 -8.82 -15.97 6.08
N GLU A 8 -8.89 -17.30 5.95
CA GLU A 8 -7.85 -18.18 6.49
C GLU A 8 -6.52 -18.01 5.73
N ILE A 9 -6.56 -17.82 4.40
CA ILE A 9 -5.37 -17.53 3.59
C ILE A 9 -4.71 -16.22 4.04
N ILE A 10 -5.50 -15.16 4.27
CA ILE A 10 -4.98 -13.83 4.59
C ILE A 10 -4.64 -13.69 6.09
N ARG A 11 -5.14 -14.59 6.94
CA ARG A 11 -4.93 -14.55 8.39
C ARG A 11 -3.47 -14.38 8.77
N GLN A 12 -2.56 -15.14 8.16
CA GLN A 12 -1.13 -15.06 8.46
C GLN A 12 -0.52 -13.69 8.11
N TRP A 13 -1.02 -13.04 7.05
CA TRP A 13 -0.57 -11.71 6.64
C TRP A 13 -1.02 -10.61 7.61
N LEU A 14 -2.21 -10.74 8.19
CA LEU A 14 -2.75 -9.77 9.15
C LEU A 14 -2.28 -9.98 10.59
N SER A 15 -1.94 -11.21 10.94
CA SER A 15 -1.58 -11.57 12.33
C SER A 15 -0.09 -11.44 12.64
N VAL A 16 0.76 -11.30 11.62
CA VAL A 16 2.19 -11.07 11.81
C VAL A 16 2.49 -9.58 11.95
N GLU A 17 3.04 -9.18 13.09
CA GLU A 17 3.49 -7.81 13.30
C GLU A 17 4.70 -7.46 12.42
N VAL A 18 4.57 -6.37 11.67
CA VAL A 18 5.68 -5.84 10.86
C VAL A 18 6.71 -5.14 11.75
N ASN A 19 7.97 -5.56 11.65
CA ASN A 19 9.09 -4.87 12.31
C ASN A 19 9.49 -3.60 11.53
N TYR A 20 8.73 -2.52 11.74
CA TYR A 20 8.92 -1.25 11.04
C TYR A 20 10.30 -0.61 11.27
N GLU A 21 10.93 -0.84 12.43
CA GLU A 21 12.28 -0.31 12.70
C GLU A 21 13.33 -0.97 11.81
N LYS A 22 13.28 -2.30 11.72
CA LYS A 22 14.16 -3.07 10.82
C LYS A 22 13.88 -2.68 9.36
N THR A 23 12.61 -2.58 8.97
CA THR A 23 12.21 -2.17 7.62
C THR A 23 12.78 -0.80 7.29
N LYS A 24 12.60 0.22 8.16
CA LYS A 24 13.16 1.56 7.97
C LYS A 24 14.67 1.56 7.73
N LYS A 25 15.42 0.82 8.56
CA LYS A 25 16.89 0.75 8.46
C LYS A 25 17.36 0.17 7.13
N LEU A 26 16.59 -0.75 6.55
CA LEU A 26 16.95 -1.44 5.31
C LEU A 26 16.43 -0.73 4.04
N GLY A 27 15.27 -0.08 4.10
CA GLY A 27 14.58 0.42 2.90
C GLY A 27 14.90 1.86 2.48
N GLY A 28 15.53 2.68 3.32
CA GLY A 28 16.00 4.02 2.96
C GLY A 28 14.88 5.04 2.66
N LYS A 29 14.24 4.95 1.49
CA LYS A 29 13.15 5.83 1.04
C LYS A 29 11.88 5.01 0.84
N PHE A 30 10.74 5.50 1.32
CA PHE A 30 9.46 4.80 1.23
C PHE A 30 8.40 5.68 0.56
N VAL A 31 7.64 5.09 -0.35
CA VAL A 31 6.43 5.69 -0.93
C VAL A 31 5.31 4.68 -0.81
N ALA A 32 4.14 5.11 -0.35
CA ALA A 32 2.93 4.30 -0.26
C ALA A 32 1.85 4.95 -1.11
N ILE A 33 1.31 4.19 -2.07
CA ILE A 33 0.33 4.64 -3.05
C ILE A 33 -0.98 3.91 -2.74
N PHE A 34 -2.06 4.67 -2.60
CA PHE A 34 -3.40 4.17 -2.23
C PHE A 34 -4.44 4.64 -3.23
N SER A 35 -5.56 3.93 -3.32
CA SER A 35 -6.79 4.43 -3.93
C SER A 35 -7.79 4.79 -2.83
N ASP A 36 -8.56 5.86 -3.02
CA ASP A 36 -9.58 6.30 -2.06
C ASP A 36 -10.81 5.37 -1.98
N ASN A 37 -11.01 4.54 -3.00
CA ASN A 37 -12.13 3.60 -3.12
C ASN A 37 -11.68 2.12 -3.14
N ASP A 38 -10.51 1.81 -2.58
CA ASP A 38 -10.06 0.42 -2.38
C ASP A 38 -10.93 -0.28 -1.31
N GLU A 39 -11.60 -1.37 -1.69
CA GLU A 39 -12.51 -2.14 -0.82
C GLU A 39 -11.77 -3.04 0.18
N PHE A 40 -10.47 -3.26 -0.01
CA PHE A 40 -9.66 -4.18 0.80
C PHE A 40 -8.64 -3.46 1.67
N VAL A 41 -8.17 -2.28 1.26
CA VAL A 41 -7.11 -1.53 1.93
C VAL A 41 -7.61 -0.13 2.35
N PRO A 42 -8.10 0.03 3.59
CA PRO A 42 -8.60 1.32 4.08
C PRO A 42 -7.51 2.40 4.09
N PHE A 43 -7.69 3.45 3.28
CA PHE A 43 -6.71 4.53 3.14
C PHE A 43 -6.38 5.23 4.46
N GLU A 44 -7.40 5.60 5.24
CA GLU A 44 -7.24 6.43 6.43
C GLU A 44 -6.37 5.79 7.52
N GLU A 45 -6.51 4.48 7.72
CA GLU A 45 -5.74 3.74 8.70
C GLU A 45 -4.32 3.47 8.18
N ASN A 46 -4.22 2.91 6.97
CA ASN A 46 -2.95 2.48 6.41
C ASN A 46 -2.02 3.68 6.15
N SER A 47 -2.52 4.75 5.55
CA SER A 47 -1.69 5.94 5.26
C SER A 47 -1.03 6.52 6.52
N LYS A 48 -1.75 6.55 7.65
CA LYS A 48 -1.21 7.00 8.94
C LYS A 48 -0.13 6.07 9.46
N ILE A 49 -0.33 4.75 9.35
CA ILE A 49 0.67 3.74 9.76
C ILE A 49 1.93 3.92 8.91
N TYR A 50 1.84 3.90 7.58
CA TYR A 50 3.01 4.00 6.71
C TYR A 50 3.73 5.35 6.84
N LYS A 51 2.99 6.46 6.98
CA LYS A 51 3.57 7.79 7.23
C LYS A 51 4.31 7.85 8.56
N LYS A 52 3.71 7.38 9.66
CA LYS A 52 4.32 7.43 11.00
C LYS A 52 5.44 6.41 11.18
N LYS A 53 5.19 5.17 10.81
CA LYS A 53 6.08 4.03 11.07
C LYS A 53 7.22 3.93 10.07
N LEU A 54 7.01 4.29 8.80
CA LEU A 54 8.07 4.25 7.76
C LEU A 54 8.55 5.64 7.32
N GLY A 55 7.85 6.72 7.65
CA GLY A 55 8.18 8.04 7.10
C GLY A 55 7.85 8.11 5.60
N ALA A 56 6.93 7.27 5.14
CA ALA A 56 6.63 7.15 3.73
C ALA A 56 5.97 8.42 3.17
N LYS A 57 6.34 8.79 1.95
CA LYS A 57 5.55 9.71 1.12
C LYS A 57 4.24 9.01 0.77
N ILE A 58 3.12 9.68 1.00
CA ILE A 58 1.79 9.14 0.70
C ILE A 58 1.32 9.74 -0.62
N VAL A 59 0.87 8.87 -1.53
CA VAL A 59 0.19 9.25 -2.78
C VAL A 59 -1.22 8.66 -2.71
N LEU A 60 -2.22 9.49 -3.01
CA LEU A 60 -3.61 9.06 -3.09
C LEU A 60 -4.08 9.22 -4.52
N GLU A 61 -4.47 8.12 -5.12
CA GLU A 61 -5.18 8.05 -6.39
C GLU A 61 -6.69 8.03 -6.13
N HIS A 62 -7.46 8.53 -7.08
CA HIS A 62 -8.92 8.62 -6.98
C HIS A 62 -9.58 7.62 -7.91
N GLY A 63 -10.49 6.80 -7.38
CA GLY A 63 -11.33 5.92 -8.19
C GLY A 63 -10.64 4.70 -8.81
N LYS A 64 -9.44 4.32 -8.34
CA LYS A 64 -8.62 3.24 -8.92
C LYS A 64 -8.86 1.84 -8.35
N GLY A 65 -9.77 1.69 -7.39
CA GLY A 65 -10.06 0.41 -6.72
C GLY A 65 -8.81 -0.20 -6.11
N HIS A 66 -8.66 -1.52 -6.21
CA HIS A 66 -7.48 -2.24 -5.72
C HIS A 66 -6.32 -2.29 -6.74
N PHE A 67 -6.29 -1.35 -7.70
CA PHE A 67 -5.31 -1.34 -8.81
C PHE A 67 -5.29 -2.66 -9.59
N ASP A 68 -6.46 -3.27 -9.74
CA ASP A 68 -6.61 -4.59 -10.34
C ASP A 68 -7.13 -4.51 -11.79
N ASP A 69 -7.10 -5.67 -12.43
CA ASP A 69 -7.59 -5.86 -13.80
C ASP A 69 -9.11 -5.69 -13.90
N ASP A 70 -9.86 -5.95 -12.83
CA ASP A 70 -11.32 -5.78 -12.77
C ASP A 70 -11.72 -4.31 -12.97
N ARG A 71 -10.82 -3.37 -12.67
CA ARG A 71 -10.97 -1.93 -12.91
C ARG A 71 -10.22 -1.43 -14.15
N GLU A 72 -9.71 -2.33 -14.98
CA GLU A 72 -8.92 -2.05 -16.19
C GLU A 72 -7.70 -1.15 -15.94
N ILE A 73 -7.12 -1.20 -14.73
CA ILE A 73 -5.94 -0.41 -14.39
C ILE A 73 -4.68 -1.05 -14.96
N LYS A 74 -4.32 -0.68 -16.19
CA LYS A 74 -3.10 -1.17 -16.87
C LYS A 74 -1.88 -0.29 -16.71
N GLU A 75 -2.07 0.93 -16.23
CA GLU A 75 -1.00 1.90 -16.03
C GLU A 75 -1.16 2.61 -14.70
N LEU A 76 -0.04 2.83 -14.01
CA LEU A 76 0.02 3.56 -12.74
C LEU A 76 1.19 4.56 -12.76
N PRO A 77 1.05 5.73 -13.44
CA PRO A 77 2.14 6.70 -13.61
C PRO A 77 2.70 7.25 -12.29
N SER A 78 1.92 7.23 -11.21
CA SER A 78 2.38 7.61 -9.88
C SER A 78 3.47 6.70 -9.33
N VAL A 79 3.49 5.40 -9.69
CA VAL A 79 4.59 4.49 -9.35
C VAL A 79 5.87 4.94 -10.05
N LEU A 80 5.81 5.20 -11.36
CA LEU A 80 6.97 5.65 -12.12
C LEU A 80 7.53 6.96 -11.55
N SER A 81 6.65 7.92 -11.30
CA SER A 81 7.03 9.22 -10.72
C SER A 81 7.64 9.07 -9.32
N ALA A 82 7.10 8.16 -8.50
CA ALA A 82 7.63 7.86 -7.18
C ALA A 82 9.03 7.25 -7.25
N ILE A 83 9.26 6.31 -8.18
CA ILE A 83 10.56 5.67 -8.38
C ILE A 83 11.60 6.69 -8.85
N LEU A 84 11.27 7.51 -9.85
CA LEU A 84 12.19 8.54 -10.33
C LEU A 84 12.59 9.50 -9.20
N GLY A 85 11.64 9.93 -8.37
CA GLY A 85 11.93 10.81 -7.23
C GLY A 85 12.74 10.17 -6.09
N ILE A 86 12.84 8.84 -6.01
CA ILE A 86 13.76 8.18 -5.04
C ILE A 86 15.15 7.91 -5.63
N SER A 87 15.28 7.88 -6.95
CA SER A 87 16.55 7.66 -7.66
C SER A 87 17.42 8.92 -7.80
N GLU A 88 16.83 10.10 -7.61
CA GLU A 88 17.54 11.37 -7.43
C GLU A 88 18.14 11.51 -6.01
#